data_AF-A0A1I7SL13-F1
#
_entry.id   AF-A0A1I7SL13-F1
#
_cell.length_a   1.000
_cell.length_b   1.000
_cell.length_c   1.000
_cell.angle_alpha   90.00
_cell.angle_beta   90.00
_cell.angle_gamma   90.00
#
_symmetry.space_group_name_H-M   'P 1'
#
loop_
_entity.id
_entity.type
_entity.pdbx_description
1 polymer ?
#
loop_
_entity_poly.entity_id
_entity_poly.type
_entity_poly.pdbx_seq_one_letter_code
_entity_poly.pdbx_strand_id
1 'polypeptide(L)'
;MPPHLVPCPFCDRLFSRFSIGVHQPQCKQNPYRMAILKEQTTKLNNKNKRVPPAKRRSKSVGNTASAPAKLRNATNDERPSTMTIKSRRKNEVPSELPPIPSQGRICFVCGERIESEPLLDHEIECEAIWRTNRRDIPAYIQVRSPKKMRIPSVDGTFDEARIDWYAAKSAEKARKVRCLKCGRIEMFDDAPEHQCARFEPTVQFYF
;
A
#
# COMPACT_ATOMS: atom_id res chain seq x y z
N MET A 1 -2.15 36.29 -18.43
CA MET A 1 -2.99 35.37 -19.24
C MET A 1 -3.15 34.07 -18.48
N PRO A 2 -4.38 33.55 -18.29
CA PRO A 2 -4.60 32.24 -17.70
C PRO A 2 -3.98 31.14 -18.58
N PRO A 3 -3.40 30.07 -18.01
CA PRO A 3 -2.84 28.98 -18.81
C PRO A 3 -3.94 28.29 -19.63
N HIS A 4 -3.75 28.22 -20.94
CA HIS A 4 -4.67 27.55 -21.86
C HIS A 4 -4.53 26.03 -21.71
N LEU A 5 -5.39 25.46 -20.88
CA LEU A 5 -5.50 24.02 -20.69
C LEU A 5 -6.58 23.46 -21.60
N VAL A 6 -6.27 22.36 -22.31
CA VAL A 6 -7.17 21.64 -23.21
C VAL A 6 -7.41 20.24 -22.65
N PRO A 7 -8.67 19.77 -22.54
CA PRO A 7 -8.97 18.40 -22.11
C PRO A 7 -8.64 17.39 -23.21
N CYS A 8 -8.12 16.22 -22.80
CA CYS A 8 -7.92 15.09 -23.72
C CYS A 8 -9.25 14.39 -24.05
N PRO A 9 -9.59 14.14 -25.33
CA PRO A 9 -10.88 13.54 -25.73
C PRO A 9 -11.04 12.07 -25.31
N PHE A 10 -9.94 11.41 -24.93
CA PHE A 10 -9.97 10.03 -24.46
C PHE A 10 -9.99 9.96 -22.94
N CYS A 11 -9.40 10.95 -22.25
CA CYS A 11 -9.20 10.88 -20.80
C CYS A 11 -9.72 12.01 -19.92
N ASP A 12 -10.26 13.07 -20.51
CA ASP A 12 -10.79 14.28 -19.85
C ASP A 12 -9.80 14.98 -18.89
N ARG A 13 -8.54 14.56 -18.90
CA ARG A 13 -7.47 15.20 -18.13
C ARG A 13 -7.01 16.45 -18.87
N LEU A 14 -6.76 17.51 -18.11
CA LEU A 14 -6.35 18.81 -18.63
C LEU A 14 -4.85 18.83 -18.90
N PHE A 15 -4.47 19.21 -20.12
CA PHE A 15 -3.08 19.32 -20.55
C PHE A 15 -2.81 20.72 -21.12
N SER A 16 -1.54 21.12 -21.12
CA SER A 16 -1.12 22.29 -21.89
C SER A 16 -1.18 21.96 -23.38
N ARG A 17 -1.36 22.99 -24.22
CA ARG A 17 -1.39 22.84 -25.69
C ARG A 17 -0.15 22.14 -26.25
N PHE A 18 0.99 22.19 -25.56
CA PHE A 18 2.22 21.52 -25.97
C PHE A 18 2.29 20.06 -25.50
N SER A 19 1.69 19.71 -24.36
CA SER A 19 1.77 18.35 -23.80
C SER A 19 0.67 17.42 -24.31
N ILE A 20 -0.44 17.96 -24.86
CA ILE A 20 -1.52 17.14 -25.42
C ILE A 20 -1.06 16.30 -26.63
N GLY A 21 -0.14 16.82 -27.46
CA GLY A 21 0.36 16.12 -28.65
C GLY A 21 1.16 14.85 -28.32
N VAL A 22 1.88 14.85 -27.19
CA VAL A 22 2.62 13.67 -26.71
C VAL A 22 1.69 12.70 -26.00
N HIS A 23 0.72 13.22 -25.25
CA HIS A 23 -0.21 12.42 -24.47
C HIS A 23 -1.23 11.66 -25.34
N GLN A 24 -1.79 12.29 -26.37
CA GLN A 24 -2.88 11.73 -27.18
C GLN A 24 -2.58 10.35 -27.81
N PRO A 25 -1.42 10.09 -28.45
CA PRO A 25 -1.12 8.77 -29.02
C PRO A 25 -0.96 7.69 -27.93
N GLN A 26 -0.28 8.01 -26.83
CA GLN A 26 -0.09 7.09 -25.70
C GLN A 26 -1.41 6.78 -24.99
N CYS A 27 -2.30 7.78 -24.88
CA CYS A 27 -3.61 7.61 -24.27
C CYS A 27 -4.52 6.71 -25.11
N LYS A 28 -4.46 6.81 -26.45
CA LYS A 28 -5.22 5.97 -27.37
C LYS A 28 -4.76 4.50 -27.31
N GLN A 29 -3.47 4.28 -27.12
CA GLN A 29 -2.85 2.94 -27.09
C GLN A 29 -2.91 2.26 -25.73
N ASN A 30 -3.30 2.96 -24.66
CA ASN A 30 -3.35 2.38 -23.32
C ASN A 30 -4.55 1.40 -23.17
N PRO A 31 -4.30 0.07 -23.11
CA PRO A 31 -5.36 -0.94 -23.06
C PRO A 31 -6.14 -0.90 -21.73
N TYR A 32 -5.51 -0.44 -20.65
CA TYR A 32 -6.12 -0.33 -19.33
C TYR A 32 -7.31 0.65 -19.32
N ARG A 33 -7.25 1.72 -20.12
CA ARG A 33 -8.33 2.71 -20.20
C ARG A 33 -9.50 2.24 -21.07
N MET A 34 -9.24 1.48 -22.12
CA MET A 34 -10.29 0.86 -22.95
C MET A 34 -11.07 -0.20 -22.16
N ALA A 35 -10.41 -0.93 -21.25
CA ALA A 35 -11.07 -1.85 -20.33
C ALA A 35 -12.02 -1.13 -19.35
N ILE A 36 -11.57 -0.01 -18.76
CA ILE A 36 -12.40 0.80 -17.85
C ILE A 36 -13.63 1.41 -18.57
N LEU A 37 -13.47 1.91 -19.80
CA LEU A 37 -14.60 2.45 -20.58
C LEU A 37 -15.61 1.36 -20.98
N LYS A 38 -15.14 0.15 -21.36
CA LYS A 38 -16.03 -0.99 -21.64
C LYS A 38 -16.78 -1.47 -20.39
N GLU A 39 -16.16 -1.45 -19.22
CA GLU A 39 -16.85 -1.77 -17.96
C GLU A 39 -17.89 -0.71 -17.56
N GLN A 40 -17.71 0.54 -17.96
CA GLN A 40 -18.67 1.61 -17.68
C GLN A 40 -19.89 1.54 -18.62
N THR A 41 -19.71 1.17 -19.89
CA THR A 41 -20.84 1.03 -20.83
C THR A 41 -21.73 -0.18 -20.50
N THR A 42 -21.17 -1.29 -20.03
CA THR A 42 -21.97 -2.45 -19.58
C THR A 42 -22.80 -2.16 -18.33
N LYS A 43 -22.31 -1.26 -17.44
CA LYS A 43 -23.04 -0.82 -16.23
C LYS A 43 -24.13 0.21 -16.49
N LEU A 44 -24.10 0.91 -17.63
CA LEU A 44 -25.15 1.88 -18.02
C LEU A 44 -26.36 1.20 -18.68
N ASN A 45 -26.19 0.03 -19.31
CA ASN A 45 -27.30 -0.69 -19.94
C ASN A 45 -28.22 -1.39 -18.91
N ASN A 46 -27.79 -1.53 -17.65
CA ASN A 46 -28.53 -2.24 -16.61
C ASN A 46 -29.27 -1.32 -15.62
N LYS A 47 -29.35 -0.01 -15.90
CA LYS A 47 -30.00 1.00 -15.02
C LYS A 47 -31.36 1.51 -15.51
N ASN A 48 -31.86 1.02 -16.65
CA ASN A 48 -33.23 1.30 -17.08
C ASN A 48 -34.26 0.38 -16.39
N LYS A 49 -34.36 0.48 -15.06
CA LYS A 49 -35.61 0.23 -14.33
C LYS A 49 -35.64 1.11 -13.08
N ARG A 50 -36.60 2.05 -13.13
CA ARG A 50 -37.20 2.86 -12.05
C ARG A 50 -36.64 4.28 -11.84
N VAL A 51 -37.56 5.22 -12.09
CA VAL A 51 -37.62 6.69 -11.97
C VAL A 51 -38.83 6.97 -11.01
N PRO A 52 -39.19 8.18 -10.46
CA PRO A 52 -38.61 9.53 -10.20
C PRO A 52 -38.90 10.01 -8.71
N PRO A 53 -39.09 11.30 -8.33
CA PRO A 53 -38.34 12.57 -8.56
C PRO A 53 -37.99 13.39 -7.27
N ALA A 54 -37.10 14.38 -7.47
CA ALA A 54 -37.04 15.73 -6.86
C ALA A 54 -36.71 15.94 -5.36
N LYS A 55 -35.65 16.71 -5.08
CA LYS A 55 -35.75 18.14 -4.71
C LYS A 55 -34.37 18.82 -4.62
N ARG A 56 -34.29 19.99 -5.25
CA ARG A 56 -33.17 20.94 -5.23
C ARG A 56 -33.07 21.58 -3.84
N ARG A 57 -31.86 21.80 -3.33
CA ARG A 57 -31.61 22.94 -2.43
C ARG A 57 -30.17 23.42 -2.49
N SER A 58 -30.03 24.64 -2.98
CA SER A 58 -28.86 25.51 -2.93
C SER A 58 -28.70 26.12 -1.53
N LYS A 59 -27.45 26.27 -1.07
CA LYS A 59 -26.93 27.20 -0.05
C LYS A 59 -25.42 26.92 0.06
N SER A 60 -24.50 27.72 -0.46
CA SER A 60 -24.12 29.12 -0.17
C SER A 60 -23.69 29.37 1.28
N VAL A 61 -22.59 30.13 1.39
CA VAL A 61 -21.95 30.71 2.59
C VAL A 61 -21.00 29.75 3.32
N GLY A 62 -19.74 30.07 3.60
CA GLY A 62 -18.96 31.28 3.37
C GLY A 62 -17.52 31.13 3.85
N ASN A 63 -16.63 31.94 3.27
CA ASN A 63 -15.38 32.54 3.72
C ASN A 63 -14.64 31.94 4.93
N THR A 64 -13.31 31.78 4.84
CA THR A 64 -12.35 32.80 5.32
C THR A 64 -10.88 32.33 5.21
N ALA A 65 -10.03 33.30 4.86
CA ALA A 65 -8.64 33.49 5.27
C ALA A 65 -7.61 32.37 5.02
N SER A 66 -6.62 32.65 4.15
CA SER A 66 -5.25 32.16 4.31
C SER A 66 -4.26 32.99 3.49
N ALA A 67 -3.65 33.96 4.14
CA ALA A 67 -2.29 34.43 3.86
C ALA A 67 -1.65 34.61 5.25
N PRO A 68 -0.41 34.16 5.47
CA PRO A 68 0.70 34.98 5.02
C PRO A 68 1.96 34.22 4.54
N ALA A 69 2.89 35.04 4.04
CA ALA A 69 4.34 34.93 4.18
C ALA A 69 5.11 33.85 3.37
N LYS A 70 5.70 34.35 2.27
CA LYS A 70 7.16 34.38 2.04
C LYS A 70 8.00 33.41 2.90
N LEU A 71 8.60 32.43 2.24
CA LEU A 71 9.97 32.02 2.54
C LEU A 71 10.73 31.82 1.23
N ARG A 72 11.88 32.47 1.23
CA ARG A 72 12.91 32.58 0.22
C ARG A 72 14.20 32.15 0.90
N ASN A 73 15.16 31.79 0.05
CA ASN A 73 16.57 31.43 0.31
C ASN A 73 16.71 29.89 0.35
N ALA A 74 17.31 29.22 -0.64
CA ALA A 74 18.53 29.49 -1.39
C ALA A 74 19.75 29.61 -0.48
N THR A 75 20.35 28.46 -0.17
CA THR A 75 21.77 28.32 0.09
C THR A 75 22.27 27.13 -0.72
N ASN A 76 23.33 27.41 -1.47
CA ASN A 76 24.09 26.49 -2.29
C ASN A 76 24.78 25.47 -1.38
N ASP A 77 24.61 24.19 -1.69
CA ASP A 77 25.57 23.17 -1.31
C ASP A 77 25.80 22.23 -2.49
N GLU A 78 27.06 21.93 -2.69
CA GLU A 78 27.70 21.54 -3.93
C GLU A 78 27.26 20.15 -4.40
N ARG A 79 26.87 20.06 -5.68
CA ARG A 79 26.62 18.77 -6.35
C ARG A 79 27.97 18.07 -6.58
N PRO A 80 28.19 16.85 -6.07
CA PRO A 80 29.37 16.10 -6.44
C PRO A 80 29.33 15.75 -7.93
N SER A 81 30.45 16.02 -8.59
CA SER A 81 30.67 15.97 -10.02
C SER A 81 30.40 14.58 -10.63
N THR A 82 29.71 14.57 -11.77
CA THR A 82 29.43 13.35 -12.54
C THR A 82 30.71 12.84 -13.20
N MET A 83 31.20 11.67 -12.76
CA MET A 83 32.26 10.94 -13.46
C MET A 83 31.68 10.28 -14.72
N THR A 84 32.00 10.83 -15.89
CA THR A 84 31.82 10.18 -17.20
C THR A 84 32.68 8.91 -17.27
N ILE A 85 32.08 7.74 -17.13
CA ILE A 85 32.76 6.47 -17.45
C ILE A 85 32.68 6.25 -18.96
N LYS A 86 33.87 6.21 -19.58
CA LYS A 86 34.06 5.94 -21.02
C LYS A 86 33.48 4.58 -21.40
N SER A 87 32.89 4.57 -22.59
CA SER A 87 32.17 3.47 -23.21
C SER A 87 32.99 2.19 -23.42
N ARG A 88 32.26 1.06 -23.37
CA ARG A 88 32.42 -0.16 -24.19
C ARG A 88 33.71 -0.96 -24.00
N ARG A 89 33.56 -2.09 -23.30
CA ARG A 89 34.12 -3.36 -23.76
C ARG A 89 32.96 -4.33 -23.96
N LYS A 90 32.81 -4.81 -25.20
CA LYS A 90 31.99 -5.99 -25.51
C LYS A 90 32.82 -7.18 -25.05
N ASN A 91 32.57 -7.71 -23.86
CA ASN A 91 33.10 -9.01 -23.47
C ASN A 91 31.92 -9.99 -23.41
N GLU A 92 31.87 -10.78 -24.46
CA GLU A 92 31.51 -12.21 -24.54
C GLU A 92 30.93 -12.78 -23.26
N VAL A 93 29.72 -13.33 -23.38
CA VAL A 93 28.94 -14.01 -22.34
C VAL A 93 29.49 -15.43 -22.16
N PRO A 94 30.08 -15.81 -21.01
CA PRO A 94 30.17 -17.20 -20.63
C PRO A 94 28.79 -17.64 -20.15
N SER A 95 28.18 -18.52 -20.93
CA SER A 95 26.98 -19.27 -20.59
C SER A 95 27.30 -20.25 -19.47
N GLU A 96 27.17 -19.80 -18.22
CA GLU A 96 26.84 -20.57 -17.03
C GLU A 96 26.76 -19.58 -15.85
N LEU A 97 25.62 -18.87 -15.76
CA LEU A 97 25.29 -18.17 -14.53
C LEU A 97 25.01 -19.23 -13.45
N PRO A 98 25.57 -19.10 -12.23
CA PRO A 98 25.19 -19.96 -11.12
C PRO A 98 23.66 -19.87 -10.91
N PRO A 99 22.99 -20.94 -10.46
CA PRO A 99 21.56 -20.87 -10.14
C PRO A 99 21.38 -19.70 -9.17
N ILE A 100 20.67 -18.67 -9.63
CA ILE A 100 20.33 -17.51 -8.83
C ILE A 100 19.68 -18.10 -7.57
N PRO A 101 20.22 -17.88 -6.35
CA PRO A 101 19.62 -18.43 -5.15
C PRO A 101 18.17 -18.00 -5.18
N SER A 102 17.24 -18.95 -5.16
CA SER A 102 15.81 -18.67 -5.10
C SER A 102 15.60 -17.80 -3.87
N GLN A 103 15.49 -16.49 -4.09
CA GLN A 103 15.34 -15.53 -3.00
C GLN A 103 13.94 -15.77 -2.46
N GLY A 104 13.83 -16.65 -1.46
CA GLY A 104 12.56 -16.98 -0.82
C GLY A 104 11.85 -15.70 -0.39
N ARG A 105 10.52 -15.69 -0.39
CA ARG A 105 9.76 -14.47 -0.11
C ARG A 105 9.33 -14.43 1.35
N ILE A 106 9.14 -13.23 1.89
CA ILE A 106 8.70 -13.06 3.28
C ILE A 106 7.18 -13.13 3.37
N CYS A 107 6.65 -13.99 4.24
CA CYS A 107 5.22 -14.03 4.53
C CYS A 107 4.76 -12.79 5.30
N PHE A 108 3.64 -12.18 4.92
CA PHE A 108 3.16 -10.95 5.56
C PHE A 108 2.48 -11.18 6.93
N VAL A 109 2.16 -12.44 7.26
CA VAL A 109 1.50 -12.85 8.52
C VAL A 109 2.56 -13.21 9.56
N CYS A 110 3.41 -14.20 9.28
CA CYS A 110 4.45 -14.66 10.20
C CYS A 110 5.78 -13.90 10.01
N GLY A 111 6.08 -13.33 8.84
CA GLY A 111 7.35 -12.62 8.63
C GLY A 111 8.56 -13.55 8.45
N GLU A 112 8.33 -14.85 8.27
CA GLU A 112 9.36 -15.84 7.97
C GLU A 112 9.62 -15.91 6.46
N ARG A 113 10.85 -16.27 6.09
CA ARG A 113 11.25 -16.41 4.69
C ARG A 113 10.92 -17.83 4.21
N ILE A 114 10.09 -17.91 3.18
CA ILE A 114 9.62 -19.17 2.60
C ILE A 114 10.42 -19.46 1.34
N GLU A 115 11.18 -20.56 1.35
CA GLU A 115 12.12 -20.94 0.29
C GLU A 115 11.60 -22.09 -0.59
N SER A 116 10.78 -22.99 -0.02
CA SER A 116 10.50 -24.32 -0.59
C SER A 116 9.06 -24.55 -1.09
N GLU A 117 8.15 -23.60 -0.92
CA GLU A 117 6.74 -23.69 -1.38
C GLU A 117 6.25 -22.34 -1.95
N PRO A 118 5.22 -22.30 -2.83
CA PRO A 118 4.68 -21.04 -3.29
C PRO A 118 4.18 -20.22 -2.09
N LEU A 119 4.69 -18.99 -1.97
CA LEU A 119 4.33 -18.05 -0.89
C LEU A 119 2.81 -17.93 -0.69
N LEU A 120 2.03 -18.04 -1.76
CA LEU A 120 0.58 -17.90 -1.72
C LEU A 120 -0.11 -18.98 -0.89
N ASP A 121 0.32 -20.24 -0.99
CA ASP A 121 -0.31 -21.35 -0.27
C ASP A 121 0.01 -21.23 1.22
N HIS A 122 1.27 -20.96 1.55
CA HIS A 122 1.70 -20.63 2.89
C HIS A 122 0.95 -19.42 3.49
N GLU A 123 0.71 -18.36 2.70
CA GLU A 123 -0.04 -17.19 3.15
C GLU A 123 -1.48 -17.54 3.53
N ILE A 124 -2.14 -18.42 2.76
CA ILE A 124 -3.52 -18.86 3.02
C ILE A 124 -3.57 -19.68 4.31
N GLU A 125 -2.67 -20.65 4.46
CA GLU A 125 -2.59 -21.49 5.64
C GLU A 125 -2.23 -20.69 6.90
N CYS A 126 -1.23 -19.81 6.81
CA CYS A 126 -0.85 -18.93 7.90
C CYS A 126 -1.98 -17.99 8.32
N GLU A 127 -2.73 -17.43 7.36
CA GLU A 127 -3.87 -16.58 7.70
C GLU A 127 -4.98 -17.38 8.40
N ALA A 128 -5.21 -18.63 8.00
CA ALA A 128 -6.15 -19.52 8.66
C ALA A 128 -5.73 -19.81 10.12
N ILE A 129 -4.47 -20.17 10.35
CA ILE A 129 -3.92 -20.40 11.70
C ILE A 129 -4.02 -19.12 12.54
N TRP A 130 -3.62 -17.98 11.98
CA TRP A 130 -3.68 -16.69 12.67
C TRP A 130 -5.11 -16.33 13.10
N ARG A 131 -6.11 -16.58 12.24
CA ARG A 131 -7.52 -16.34 12.57
C ARG A 131 -8.01 -17.24 13.70
N THR A 132 -7.56 -18.49 13.77
CA THR A 132 -7.90 -19.42 14.85
C THR A 132 -7.30 -18.96 16.16
N ASN A 133 -5.98 -18.73 16.21
CA ASN A 133 -5.28 -18.27 17.42
C ASN A 133 -5.83 -16.92 17.91
N ARG A 134 -6.26 -16.05 16.99
CA ARG A 134 -6.89 -14.77 17.34
C ARG A 134 -8.20 -14.93 18.13
N ARG A 135 -8.93 -16.03 17.95
CA ARG A 135 -10.18 -16.31 18.70
C ARG A 135 -9.90 -16.67 20.15
N ASP A 136 -8.77 -17.30 20.41
CA ASP A 136 -8.36 -17.71 21.76
C ASP A 136 -7.84 -16.52 22.59
N ILE A 137 -7.45 -15.43 21.93
CA ILE A 137 -6.98 -14.20 22.59
C ILE A 137 -8.17 -13.42 23.20
N PRO A 138 -8.12 -13.06 24.50
CA PRO A 138 -9.16 -12.27 25.14
C PRO A 138 -9.40 -10.90 24.50
N ALA A 139 -10.65 -10.43 24.54
CA ALA A 139 -11.08 -9.17 23.91
C ALA A 139 -10.36 -7.90 24.44
N TYR A 140 -9.87 -7.93 25.68
CA TYR A 140 -9.10 -6.82 26.26
C TYR A 140 -7.68 -6.71 25.69
N ILE A 141 -7.22 -7.70 24.92
CA ILE A 141 -5.96 -7.67 24.21
C ILE A 141 -6.23 -7.21 22.77
N GLN A 142 -5.77 -6.00 22.48
CA GLN A 142 -5.81 -5.42 21.16
C GLN A 142 -4.74 -6.07 20.28
N VAL A 143 -5.14 -6.78 19.23
CA VAL A 143 -4.22 -7.26 18.20
C VAL A 143 -4.55 -6.62 16.86
N ARG A 144 -3.50 -6.47 16.05
CA ARG A 144 -3.56 -5.90 14.71
C ARG A 144 -3.64 -7.02 13.69
N SER A 145 -4.57 -6.90 12.75
CA SER A 145 -4.66 -7.85 11.64
C SER A 145 -3.49 -7.66 10.67
N PRO A 146 -2.86 -8.74 10.19
CA PRO A 146 -1.85 -8.69 9.14
C PRO A 146 -2.49 -8.17 7.85
N LYS A 147 -1.82 -7.23 7.17
CA LYS A 147 -2.34 -6.61 5.94
C LYS A 147 -1.33 -6.77 4.82
N LYS A 148 -1.74 -7.44 3.74
CA LYS A 148 -0.98 -7.49 2.49
C LYS A 148 -1.08 -6.14 1.79
N MET A 149 0.03 -5.43 1.72
CA MET A 149 0.12 -4.14 1.03
C MET A 149 0.45 -4.37 -0.45
N ARG A 150 -0.35 -3.79 -1.35
CA ARG A 150 0.01 -3.70 -2.78
C ARG A 150 0.77 -2.40 -2.99
N ILE A 151 2.05 -2.50 -3.30
CA ILE A 151 2.90 -1.33 -3.54
C ILE A 151 2.89 -1.07 -5.06
N PRO A 152 2.26 0.02 -5.53
CA PRO A 152 2.36 0.39 -6.93
C PRO A 152 3.80 0.79 -7.23
N SER A 153 4.40 0.15 -8.23
CA SER A 153 5.70 0.61 -8.71
C SER A 153 5.52 1.94 -9.44
N VAL A 154 6.38 2.91 -9.11
CA VAL A 154 6.41 4.21 -9.76
C VAL A 154 6.84 4.08 -11.23
N ASP A 155 7.67 3.08 -11.52
CA ASP A 155 8.29 2.86 -12.84
C ASP A 155 7.76 1.59 -13.54
N GLY A 156 6.76 0.93 -12.96
CA GLY A 156 6.23 -0.35 -13.45
C GLY A 156 7.13 -1.56 -13.16
N THR A 157 8.28 -1.36 -12.51
CA THR A 157 9.20 -2.43 -12.07
C THR A 157 8.76 -3.03 -10.74
N PHE A 158 8.62 -4.35 -10.66
CA PHE A 158 8.30 -5.02 -9.39
C PHE A 158 9.56 -5.13 -8.52
N ASP A 159 9.73 -4.21 -7.57
CA ASP A 159 10.83 -4.27 -6.60
C ASP A 159 10.52 -5.30 -5.51
N GLU A 160 11.06 -6.51 -5.65
CA GLU A 160 10.82 -7.64 -4.74
C GLU A 160 11.29 -7.34 -3.32
N ALA A 161 12.49 -6.76 -3.18
CA ALA A 161 13.04 -6.35 -1.89
C ALA A 161 12.14 -5.34 -1.15
N ARG A 162 11.42 -4.49 -1.89
CA ARG A 162 10.48 -3.53 -1.29
C ARG A 162 9.26 -4.27 -0.74
N ILE A 163 8.71 -5.22 -1.50
CA ILE A 163 7.58 -6.05 -1.05
C ILE A 163 7.97 -6.83 0.21
N ASP A 164 9.13 -7.45 0.21
CA ASP A 164 9.67 -8.21 1.35
C ASP A 164 9.83 -7.34 2.60
N TRP A 165 10.40 -6.14 2.46
CA TRP A 165 10.54 -5.21 3.58
C TRP A 165 9.18 -4.82 4.19
N TYR A 166 8.18 -4.54 3.35
CA TYR A 166 6.83 -4.22 3.82
C TYR A 166 6.13 -5.42 4.46
N ALA A 167 6.32 -6.63 3.91
CA ALA A 167 5.80 -7.88 4.48
C ALA A 167 6.39 -8.16 5.86
N ALA A 168 7.71 -8.01 6.02
CA ALA A 168 8.37 -8.11 7.31
C ALA A 168 7.82 -7.07 8.31
N LYS A 169 7.62 -5.82 7.86
CA LYS A 169 7.09 -4.76 8.72
C LYS A 169 5.62 -4.97 9.10
N SER A 170 4.81 -5.57 8.23
CA SER A 170 3.43 -5.91 8.56
C SER A 170 3.36 -7.05 9.56
N ALA A 171 4.18 -8.09 9.39
CA ALA A 171 4.26 -9.22 10.30
C ALA A 171 4.72 -8.78 11.70
N GLU A 172 5.77 -7.96 11.78
CA GLU A 172 6.26 -7.41 13.06
C GLU A 172 5.15 -6.65 13.83
N LYS A 173 4.30 -5.93 13.12
CA LYS A 173 3.16 -5.20 13.71
C LYS A 173 2.02 -6.12 14.13
N ALA A 174 1.79 -7.21 13.39
CA ALA A 174 0.74 -8.18 13.70
C ALA A 174 1.10 -9.06 14.90
N ARG A 175 2.40 -9.39 15.05
CA ARG A 175 2.94 -10.14 16.18
C ARG A 175 2.96 -9.37 17.50
N LYS A 176 2.88 -8.03 17.47
CA LYS A 176 2.86 -7.19 18.68
C LYS A 176 1.43 -6.88 19.08
N VAL A 177 1.03 -7.33 20.26
CA VAL A 177 -0.31 -7.13 20.82
C VAL A 177 -0.25 -6.20 22.02
N ARG A 178 -1.33 -5.49 22.31
CA ARG A 178 -1.39 -4.56 23.44
C ARG A 178 -2.53 -4.91 24.38
N CYS A 179 -2.23 -5.09 25.66
CA CYS A 179 -3.26 -5.21 26.68
C CYS A 179 -3.87 -3.84 26.97
N LEU A 180 -5.19 -3.70 26.84
CA LEU A 180 -5.90 -2.44 27.11
C LEU A 180 -6.04 -2.13 28.60
N LYS A 181 -5.85 -3.12 29.48
CA LYS A 181 -5.94 -2.95 30.93
C LYS A 181 -4.63 -2.46 31.55
N CYS A 182 -3.50 -3.12 31.25
CA CYS A 182 -2.20 -2.77 31.80
C CYS A 182 -1.33 -1.92 30.84
N GLY A 183 -1.70 -1.83 29.56
CA GLY A 183 -0.97 -1.06 28.55
C GLY A 183 0.28 -1.73 27.99
N ARG A 184 0.68 -2.89 28.53
CA ARG A 184 1.87 -3.64 28.12
C ARG A 184 1.72 -4.19 26.70
N ILE A 185 2.83 -4.21 25.98
CA ILE A 185 2.96 -4.83 24.67
C ILE A 185 3.57 -6.21 24.85
N GLU A 186 2.89 -7.24 24.37
CA GLU A 186 3.34 -8.64 24.40
C GLU A 186 3.41 -9.18 22.96
N MET A 187 3.99 -10.37 22.78
CA MET A 187 3.91 -11.08 21.51
C MET A 187 2.54 -11.76 21.35
N PHE A 188 2.16 -12.06 20.11
CA PHE A 188 0.88 -12.68 19.78
C PHE A 188 0.75 -14.10 20.35
N ASP A 189 1.86 -14.85 20.38
CA ASP A 189 1.89 -16.22 20.88
C ASP A 189 1.82 -16.28 22.42
N ASP A 190 2.38 -15.28 23.11
CA ASP A 190 2.37 -15.14 24.58
C ASP A 190 1.11 -14.43 25.11
N ALA A 191 0.29 -13.87 24.20
CA ALA A 191 -0.94 -13.16 24.52
C ALA A 191 -1.95 -13.94 25.39
N PRO A 192 -2.22 -15.25 25.17
CA PRO A 192 -3.16 -15.99 26.00
C PRO A 192 -2.67 -16.20 27.44
N GLU A 193 -1.36 -16.25 27.66
CA GLU A 193 -0.74 -16.44 28.97
C GLU A 193 -0.55 -15.10 29.73
N HIS A 194 -0.91 -13.97 29.11
CA HIS A 194 -0.74 -12.66 29.72
C HIS A 194 -1.65 -12.48 30.96
N GLN A 195 -1.07 -12.66 32.15
CA GLN A 195 -1.69 -12.29 33.42
C GLN A 195 -1.63 -10.78 33.63
N CYS A 196 -2.78 -10.11 33.60
CA CYS A 196 -2.84 -8.67 33.85
C CYS A 196 -2.73 -8.37 35.36
N ALA A 197 -1.51 -8.13 35.86
CA ALA A 197 -1.23 -7.83 37.27
C ALA A 197 -2.04 -6.65 37.86
N ARG A 198 -2.55 -5.73 37.03
CA ARG A 198 -3.43 -4.62 37.49
C ARG A 198 -4.83 -5.10 37.92
N PHE A 199 -5.23 -6.32 37.57
CA PHE A 199 -6.59 -6.84 37.79
C PHE A 199 -6.59 -8.14 38.60
N GLU A 200 -5.59 -8.36 39.45
CA GLU A 200 -5.54 -9.51 40.33
C GLU A 200 -5.83 -9.04 41.77
N PRO A 201 -7.11 -8.90 42.18
CA PRO A 201 -7.38 -8.88 43.61
C PRO A 201 -6.97 -10.25 44.12
N THR A 202 -5.91 -10.32 44.92
CA THR A 202 -5.62 -11.49 45.73
C THR A 202 -6.83 -11.74 46.62
N VAL A 203 -7.76 -12.58 46.18
CA VAL A 203 -8.88 -13.02 47.00
C VAL A 203 -8.28 -13.97 48.01
N GLN A 204 -7.84 -13.43 49.15
CA GLN A 204 -7.48 -14.25 50.30
C GLN A 204 -8.80 -14.80 50.86
N PHE A 205 -9.03 -16.08 50.62
CA PHE A 205 -10.07 -16.82 51.32
C PHE A 205 -9.61 -17.00 52.77
N TYR A 206 -10.16 -16.20 53.67
CA TYR A 206 -10.04 -16.46 55.10
C TYR A 206 -11.06 -17.55 55.46
N PHE A 207 -10.56 -18.72 55.84
CA PHE A 207 -11.34 -19.81 56.43
C PHE A 207 -11.40 -19.65 57.95
#